data_AF-A0A1W9QJ89-F1
#
_entry.id   AF-A0A1W9QJ89-F1
#
_cell.length_a   1.000
_cell.length_b   1.000
_cell.length_c   1.000
_cell.angle_alpha   90.00
_cell.angle_beta   90.00
_cell.angle_gamma   90.00
#
_symmetry.space_group_name_H-M   'P 1'
#
loop_
_entity.id
_entity.type
_entity.pdbx_description
1 polymer ?
#
loop_
_entity_poly.entity_id
_entity_poly.type
_entity_poly.pdbx_seq_one_letter_code
_entity_poly.pdbx_strand_id
1 'polypeptide(L)'
;MEDFFKGKSGQYFTPREIVNFAIKMMDIKNDDLVLDPACGSGGFLLHALDEVRHQANEYYPQKDGQEETAEHKMYWHTFAQNNLFGIEINDSIARVAKMNMIIHDDGHTNVIGFDALEDIDKMNRKNTGFDRDRFDVIVTNPPFGANVKASEHPYLKKFELGKKKNKDGKDKNMKNQKTEILFIERCIDFLKPGVGKMAIVLPDGILTNSSLQYVRDFLMEKTQILAVVSLPQFAFTHFGAGVKSSLVFVRKKADNEKLGKYPIFMAIAEHIGYDAAGRKDPKNDLSKICEEFKKFKSKNNF
;
A
#
# COMPACT_ATOMS: atom_id res chain seq x y z
N MET A 1 17.89 20.52 6.87
CA MET A 1 17.50 19.38 6.02
C MET A 1 16.15 18.78 6.43
N GLU A 2 15.68 18.98 7.67
CA GLU A 2 14.36 18.51 8.16
C GLU A 2 13.13 19.20 7.55
N ASP A 3 13.24 20.47 7.15
CA ASP A 3 12.10 21.22 6.58
C ASP A 3 11.73 20.86 5.14
N PHE A 4 12.55 20.08 4.44
CA PHE A 4 12.26 19.61 3.08
C PHE A 4 11.29 18.41 3.05
N PHE A 5 11.15 17.71 4.18
CA PHE A 5 10.34 16.48 4.31
C PHE A 5 8.97 16.69 4.94
N LYS A 6 8.65 17.91 5.42
CA LYS A 6 7.28 18.26 5.80
C LYS A 6 6.47 18.52 4.53
N GLY A 7 5.88 17.45 3.99
CA GLY A 7 5.04 17.49 2.80
C GLY A 7 3.95 18.55 2.92
N LYS A 8 4.05 19.64 2.15
CA LYS A 8 2.89 20.48 1.84
C LYS A 8 1.94 19.57 1.04
N SER A 9 0.68 19.45 1.51
CA SER A 9 -0.41 18.62 0.95
C SER A 9 -0.67 17.25 1.60
N GLY A 10 -0.46 17.08 2.91
CA GLY A 10 -0.93 15.88 3.62
C GLY A 10 -0.18 14.58 3.26
N GLN A 11 1.03 14.72 2.71
CA GLN A 11 1.98 13.64 2.54
C GLN A 11 2.69 13.41 3.88
N TYR A 12 2.47 12.25 4.48
CA TYR A 12 3.02 11.88 5.77
C TYR A 12 3.91 10.65 5.62
N PHE A 13 5.06 10.66 6.29
CA PHE A 13 5.95 9.51 6.30
C PHE A 13 5.31 8.35 7.06
N THR A 14 5.45 7.13 6.53
CA THR A 14 4.99 5.92 7.22
C THR A 14 6.10 5.43 8.16
N PRO A 15 5.84 5.33 9.47
CA PRO A 15 6.79 4.80 10.45
C PRO A 15 7.31 3.42 10.06
N ARG A 16 8.61 3.16 10.29
CA ARG A 16 9.30 1.93 9.85
C ARG A 16 8.67 0.67 10.42
N GLU A 17 8.23 0.72 11.67
CA GLU A 17 7.57 -0.39 12.36
C GLU A 17 6.27 -0.79 11.66
N ILE A 18 5.51 0.20 11.17
CA ILE A 18 4.25 -0.01 10.44
C ILE A 18 4.54 -0.55 9.03
N VAL A 19 5.54 0.01 8.34
CA VAL A 19 5.96 -0.48 7.01
C VAL A 19 6.39 -1.94 7.11
N ASN A 20 7.31 -2.26 8.02
CA ASN A 20 7.81 -3.62 8.22
C ASN A 20 6.68 -4.59 8.57
N PHE A 21 5.75 -4.17 9.45
CA PHE A 21 4.59 -4.98 9.79
C PHE A 21 3.70 -5.28 8.57
N ALA A 22 3.40 -4.27 7.74
CA ALA A 22 2.60 -4.45 6.54
C ALA A 22 3.29 -5.39 5.53
N ILE A 23 4.60 -5.21 5.28
CA ILE A 23 5.37 -6.11 4.39
C ILE A 23 5.34 -7.56 4.89
N LYS A 24 5.57 -7.78 6.19
CA LYS A 24 5.53 -9.13 6.79
C LYS A 24 4.15 -9.79 6.72
N MET A 25 3.09 -9.00 6.86
CA MET A 25 1.70 -9.48 6.71
C MET A 25 1.37 -9.83 5.25
N MET A 26 1.99 -9.15 4.28
CA MET A 26 1.78 -9.39 2.85
C MET A 26 2.52 -10.63 2.34
N ASP A 27 3.58 -11.09 3.02
CA ASP A 27 4.29 -12.34 2.70
C ASP A 27 4.82 -12.34 1.25
N ILE A 28 5.43 -11.22 0.82
CA ILE A 28 5.92 -10.95 -0.54
C ILE A 28 6.96 -11.99 -0.96
N LYS A 29 6.86 -12.48 -2.19
CA LYS A 29 7.79 -13.43 -2.83
C LYS A 29 8.64 -12.75 -3.91
N ASN A 30 9.74 -13.40 -4.28
CA ASN A 30 10.69 -12.86 -5.25
C ASN A 30 10.16 -12.80 -6.69
N ASP A 31 9.03 -13.45 -6.97
CA ASP A 31 8.31 -13.42 -8.24
C ASP A 31 7.07 -12.51 -8.22
N ASP A 32 6.70 -11.95 -7.05
CA ASP A 32 5.59 -11.01 -6.95
C ASP A 32 5.93 -9.68 -7.63
N LEU A 33 4.97 -9.13 -8.39
CA LEU A 33 5.04 -7.77 -8.90
C LEU A 33 4.44 -6.79 -7.88
N VAL A 34 5.27 -5.90 -7.31
CA VAL A 34 4.92 -4.99 -6.22
C VAL A 34 4.78 -3.56 -6.71
N LEU A 35 3.70 -2.89 -6.29
CA LEU A 35 3.47 -1.46 -6.55
C LEU A 35 3.19 -0.69 -5.26
N ASP A 36 3.81 0.48 -5.13
CA ASP A 36 3.34 1.54 -4.24
C ASP A 36 2.90 2.76 -5.07
N PRO A 37 1.59 3.01 -5.22
CA PRO A 37 1.07 4.13 -6.02
C PRO A 37 1.18 5.49 -5.32
N ALA A 38 1.68 5.56 -4.09
CA ALA A 38 1.96 6.79 -3.36
C ALA A 38 3.29 6.64 -2.60
N CYS A 39 4.36 6.33 -3.34
CA CYS A 39 5.57 5.75 -2.76
C CYS A 39 6.39 6.71 -1.88
N GLY A 40 6.16 8.03 -1.96
CA GLY A 40 6.98 9.00 -1.26
C GLY A 40 8.45 8.79 -1.59
N SER A 41 9.30 8.62 -0.56
CA SER A 41 10.73 8.32 -0.71
C SER A 41 11.08 6.84 -0.94
N GLY A 42 10.08 5.97 -1.16
CA GLY A 42 10.26 4.55 -1.47
C GLY A 42 10.29 3.61 -0.26
N GLY A 43 9.76 4.03 0.90
CA GLY A 43 9.85 3.25 2.15
C GLY A 43 9.30 1.82 2.01
N PHE A 44 8.08 1.65 1.49
CA PHE A 44 7.50 0.33 1.29
C PHE A 44 8.29 -0.52 0.28
N LEU A 45 8.77 0.08 -0.82
CA LEU A 45 9.52 -0.63 -1.86
C LEU A 45 10.86 -1.15 -1.35
N LEU A 46 11.58 -0.34 -0.58
CA LEU A 46 12.83 -0.77 0.06
C LEU A 46 12.59 -1.90 1.07
N HIS A 47 11.56 -1.78 1.89
CA HIS A 47 11.25 -2.84 2.86
C HIS A 47 10.77 -4.14 2.17
N ALA A 48 10.11 -4.06 1.01
CA ALA A 48 9.81 -5.23 0.20
C ALA A 48 11.09 -5.88 -0.35
N LEU A 49 12.04 -5.07 -0.84
CA LEU A 49 13.37 -5.55 -1.25
C LEU A 49 14.14 -6.22 -0.10
N ASP A 50 14.13 -5.61 1.08
CA ASP A 50 14.80 -6.15 2.27
C ASP A 50 14.18 -7.49 2.71
N GLU A 51 12.86 -7.65 2.60
CA GLU A 51 12.18 -8.92 2.90
C GLU A 51 12.62 -10.02 1.92
N VAL A 52 12.71 -9.71 0.62
CA VAL A 52 13.17 -10.69 -0.38
C VAL A 52 14.66 -11.02 -0.19
N ARG A 53 15.49 -10.05 0.21
CA ARG A 53 16.89 -10.31 0.63
C ARG A 53 16.98 -11.20 1.85
N HIS A 54 16.10 -11.01 2.83
CA HIS A 54 16.04 -11.88 4.00
C HIS A 54 15.69 -13.32 3.60
N GLN A 55 14.73 -13.51 2.70
CA GLN A 55 14.41 -14.83 2.15
C GLN A 55 15.60 -15.44 1.38
N ALA A 56 16.36 -14.63 0.64
CA ALA A 56 17.59 -15.09 -0.03
C ALA A 56 18.60 -15.64 0.98
N ASN A 57 18.79 -14.96 2.12
CA ASN A 57 19.66 -15.43 3.22
C ASN A 57 19.17 -16.73 3.84
N GLU A 58 17.86 -16.95 3.95
CA GLU A 58 17.28 -18.18 4.49
C GLU A 58 17.41 -19.36 3.51
N TYR A 59 17.16 -19.13 2.21
CA TYR A 59 17.23 -20.18 1.18
C TYR A 59 18.64 -20.49 0.70
N TYR A 60 19.53 -19.51 0.74
CA TYR A 60 20.94 -19.63 0.34
C TYR A 60 21.85 -19.07 1.46
N PRO A 61 21.98 -19.79 2.60
CA PRO A 61 22.76 -19.31 3.74
C PRO A 61 24.22 -19.07 3.37
N GLN A 62 24.69 -17.85 3.62
CA GLN A 62 26.09 -17.48 3.40
C GLN A 62 26.87 -17.61 4.70
N LYS A 63 28.13 -18.06 4.59
CA LYS A 63 29.07 -18.01 5.72
C LYS A 63 29.72 -16.64 5.76
N ASP A 64 29.94 -16.14 6.96
CA ASP A 64 30.57 -14.84 7.18
C ASP A 64 31.93 -14.76 6.45
N GLY A 65 32.14 -13.67 5.71
CA GLY A 65 33.33 -13.45 4.88
C GLY A 65 33.41 -14.22 3.55
N GLN A 66 32.38 -14.96 3.13
CA GLN A 66 32.32 -15.55 1.79
C GLN A 66 31.70 -14.58 0.77
N GLU A 67 32.15 -14.67 -0.48
CA GLU A 67 31.52 -13.96 -1.59
C GLU A 67 30.07 -14.41 -1.78
N GLU A 68 29.21 -13.47 -2.17
CA GLU A 68 27.80 -13.72 -2.45
C GLU A 68 27.66 -14.78 -3.55
N THR A 69 26.88 -15.85 -3.30
CA THR A 69 26.66 -16.88 -4.33
C THR A 69 25.81 -16.34 -5.48
N ALA A 70 26.00 -16.89 -6.68
CA ALA A 70 25.24 -16.46 -7.85
C ALA A 70 23.73 -16.68 -7.67
N GLU A 71 23.32 -17.78 -7.01
CA GLU A 71 21.92 -18.10 -6.73
C GLU A 71 21.29 -17.13 -5.73
N HIS A 72 22.01 -16.80 -4.66
CA HIS A 72 21.57 -15.83 -3.67
C HIS A 72 21.36 -14.46 -4.32
N LYS A 73 22.36 -13.99 -5.06
CA LYS A 73 22.29 -12.72 -5.78
C LYS A 73 21.13 -12.70 -6.77
N MET A 74 21.00 -13.75 -7.59
CA MET A 74 19.95 -13.85 -8.59
C MET A 74 18.54 -13.81 -7.97
N TYR A 75 18.36 -14.46 -6.82
CA TYR A 75 17.08 -14.55 -6.12
C TYR A 75 16.50 -13.17 -5.81
N TRP A 76 17.29 -12.26 -5.25
CA TRP A 76 16.82 -10.92 -4.89
C TRP A 76 17.04 -9.89 -6.00
N HIS A 77 18.11 -9.99 -6.79
CA HIS A 77 18.46 -8.96 -7.77
C HIS A 77 17.46 -8.91 -8.94
N THR A 78 16.95 -10.06 -9.37
CA THR A 78 15.91 -10.11 -10.43
C THR A 78 14.63 -9.41 -9.97
N PHE A 79 14.24 -9.64 -8.72
CA PHE A 79 13.11 -8.97 -8.09
C PHE A 79 13.33 -7.46 -8.02
N ALA A 80 14.50 -7.04 -7.53
CA ALA A 80 14.85 -5.63 -7.40
C ALA A 80 14.75 -4.89 -8.75
N GLN A 81 15.23 -5.51 -9.83
CA GLN A 81 15.24 -4.93 -11.17
C GLN A 81 13.86 -4.90 -11.84
N ASN A 82 13.10 -6.00 -11.74
CA ASN A 82 11.96 -6.19 -12.63
C ASN A 82 10.61 -6.05 -11.92
N ASN A 83 10.59 -6.12 -10.59
CA ASN A 83 9.36 -6.38 -9.85
C ASN A 83 8.89 -5.23 -8.93
N LEU A 84 9.69 -4.19 -8.73
CA LEU A 84 9.34 -3.06 -7.87
C LEU A 84 8.90 -1.85 -8.69
N PHE A 85 7.70 -1.33 -8.43
CA PHE A 85 7.10 -0.18 -9.11
C PHE A 85 6.64 0.88 -8.11
N GLY A 86 6.85 2.16 -8.44
CA GLY A 86 6.48 3.28 -7.58
C GLY A 86 5.90 4.45 -8.35
N ILE A 87 4.89 5.10 -7.78
CA ILE A 87 4.33 6.34 -8.30
C ILE A 87 4.36 7.39 -7.18
N GLU A 88 4.91 8.57 -7.49
CA GLU A 88 4.88 9.71 -6.60
C GLU A 88 4.50 10.95 -7.41
N ILE A 89 3.54 11.73 -6.93
CA ILE A 89 3.03 12.89 -7.67
C ILE A 89 4.04 14.04 -7.73
N ASN A 90 4.90 14.17 -6.71
CA ASN A 90 5.95 15.16 -6.68
C ASN A 90 7.22 14.65 -7.37
N ASP A 91 7.53 15.18 -8.55
CA ASP A 91 8.72 14.81 -9.33
C ASP A 91 10.04 14.87 -8.54
N SER A 92 10.19 15.81 -7.60
CA SER A 92 11.41 15.90 -6.78
C SER A 92 11.49 14.76 -5.76
N ILE A 93 10.38 14.40 -5.13
CA ILE A 93 10.32 13.27 -4.19
C ILE A 93 10.48 11.95 -4.95
N ALA A 94 9.86 11.82 -6.14
CA ALA A 94 10.03 10.67 -7.02
C ALA A 94 11.51 10.46 -7.41
N ARG A 95 12.26 11.55 -7.66
CA ARG A 95 13.72 11.47 -7.88
C ARG A 95 14.48 11.02 -6.64
N VAL A 96 14.09 11.46 -5.45
CA VAL A 96 14.69 10.98 -4.19
C VAL A 96 14.43 9.49 -4.01
N ALA A 97 13.20 9.02 -4.21
CA ALA A 97 12.87 7.59 -4.16
C ALA A 97 13.70 6.81 -5.18
N LYS A 98 13.76 7.28 -6.43
CA LYS A 98 14.58 6.69 -7.48
C LYS A 98 16.06 6.56 -7.08
N MET A 99 16.67 7.61 -6.54
CA MET A 99 18.05 7.58 -6.04
C MET A 99 18.19 6.60 -4.86
N ASN A 100 17.23 6.59 -3.95
CA ASN A 100 17.22 5.72 -2.78
C ASN A 100 17.18 4.24 -3.19
N MET A 101 16.39 3.89 -4.21
CA MET A 101 16.34 2.53 -4.75
C MET A 101 17.66 2.14 -5.45
N ILE A 102 18.27 3.04 -6.24
CA ILE A 102 19.58 2.77 -6.89
C ILE A 102 20.67 2.50 -5.87
N ILE A 103 20.72 3.27 -4.78
CA ILE A 103 21.71 3.09 -3.70
C ILE A 103 21.56 1.70 -3.05
N HIS A 104 20.37 1.10 -3.10
CA HIS A 104 20.10 -0.24 -2.61
C HIS A 104 20.12 -1.29 -3.73
N ASP A 105 20.81 -1.04 -4.84
CA ASP A 105 21.02 -1.97 -5.94
C ASP A 105 19.73 -2.52 -6.57
N ASP A 106 18.69 -1.67 -6.70
CA ASP A 106 17.46 -2.02 -7.44
C ASP A 106 17.75 -2.34 -8.92
N GLY A 107 18.75 -1.70 -9.51
CA GLY A 107 19.21 -1.93 -10.89
C GLY A 107 18.30 -1.36 -11.98
N HIS A 108 17.01 -1.09 -11.74
CA HIS A 108 16.11 -0.41 -12.66
C HIS A 108 15.01 0.34 -11.90
N THR A 109 14.81 1.61 -12.24
CA THR A 109 13.93 2.46 -11.43
C THR A 109 12.57 2.63 -12.09
N ASN A 110 11.69 1.64 -11.88
CA ASN A 110 10.26 1.76 -12.22
C ASN A 110 9.51 2.68 -11.24
N VAL A 111 10.19 3.73 -10.74
CA VAL A 111 9.62 4.83 -9.96
C VAL A 111 9.41 6.01 -10.89
N ILE A 112 8.20 6.54 -10.92
CA ILE A 112 7.82 7.66 -11.79
C ILE A 112 7.23 8.83 -11.00
N GLY A 113 7.55 10.04 -11.47
CA GLY A 113 6.85 11.26 -11.08
C GLY A 113 5.53 11.39 -11.84
N PHE A 114 4.38 11.03 -11.25
CA PHE A 114 3.08 11.03 -11.94
C PHE A 114 1.91 11.06 -10.95
N ASP A 115 0.74 11.56 -11.38
CA ASP A 115 -0.49 11.45 -10.59
C ASP A 115 -1.03 10.01 -10.70
N ALA A 116 -1.01 9.24 -9.62
CA ALA A 116 -1.52 7.87 -9.63
C ALA A 116 -3.03 7.77 -9.94
N LEU A 117 -3.79 8.85 -9.74
CA LEU A 117 -5.22 8.90 -10.06
C LEU A 117 -5.50 9.28 -11.52
N GLU A 118 -4.50 9.73 -12.28
CA GLU A 118 -4.62 9.93 -13.72
C GLU A 118 -4.85 8.61 -14.47
N ASP A 119 -5.12 8.73 -15.77
CA ASP A 119 -5.40 7.60 -16.64
C ASP A 119 -4.22 6.61 -16.71
N ILE A 120 -4.49 5.32 -16.47
CA ILE A 120 -3.47 4.26 -16.47
C ILE A 120 -2.80 4.15 -17.85
N ASP A 121 -3.52 4.35 -18.94
CA ASP A 121 -2.93 4.28 -20.28
C ASP A 121 -1.92 5.42 -20.51
N LYS A 122 -2.17 6.60 -19.92
CA LYS A 122 -1.18 7.69 -19.95
C LYS A 122 0.07 7.34 -19.14
N MET A 123 -0.13 6.68 -18.00
CA MET A 123 0.95 6.23 -17.15
C MET A 123 1.82 5.18 -17.83
N ASN A 124 1.20 4.18 -18.46
CA ASN A 124 1.89 3.12 -19.22
C ASN A 124 2.69 3.68 -20.40
N ARG A 125 2.15 4.71 -21.08
CA ARG A 125 2.89 5.43 -22.14
C ARG A 125 4.11 6.20 -21.62
N LYS A 126 4.09 6.65 -20.37
CA LYS A 126 5.23 7.35 -19.74
C LYS A 126 6.31 6.37 -19.29
N ASN A 127 5.90 5.26 -18.71
CA ASN A 127 6.79 4.16 -18.34
C ASN A 127 6.02 2.85 -18.49
N THR A 128 6.56 1.92 -19.27
CA THR A 128 5.89 0.67 -19.57
C THR A 128 5.73 -0.18 -18.31
N GLY A 129 4.59 -0.84 -18.17
CA GLY A 129 4.30 -1.76 -17.08
C GLY A 129 3.33 -1.21 -16.03
N PHE A 130 2.95 0.06 -16.08
CA PHE A 130 1.82 0.54 -15.27
C PHE A 130 0.51 0.20 -15.98
N ASP A 131 0.05 -1.05 -15.84
CA ASP A 131 -1.20 -1.54 -16.45
C ASP A 131 -2.22 -2.00 -15.41
N ARG A 132 -3.48 -2.00 -15.82
CA ARG A 132 -4.59 -2.60 -15.06
C ARG A 132 -4.34 -4.09 -14.87
N ASP A 133 -4.86 -4.64 -13.77
CA ASP A 133 -4.90 -6.09 -13.56
C ASP A 133 -3.51 -6.77 -13.58
N ARG A 134 -2.44 -6.04 -13.23
CA ARG A 134 -1.05 -6.47 -13.43
C ARG A 134 -0.32 -6.84 -12.14
N PHE A 135 -0.62 -6.18 -11.02
CA PHE A 135 0.22 -6.27 -9.80
C PHE A 135 -0.26 -7.37 -8.84
N ASP A 136 0.69 -8.15 -8.32
CA ASP A 136 0.43 -9.19 -7.31
C ASP A 136 0.22 -8.56 -5.93
N VAL A 137 1.02 -7.55 -5.61
CA VAL A 137 1.01 -6.89 -4.31
C VAL A 137 0.98 -5.38 -4.46
N ILE A 138 0.10 -4.73 -3.70
CA ILE A 138 0.16 -3.28 -3.46
C ILE A 138 0.37 -3.00 -1.98
N VAL A 139 1.33 -2.15 -1.66
CA VAL A 139 1.64 -1.72 -0.29
C VAL A 139 1.74 -0.21 -0.28
N THR A 140 0.87 0.48 0.45
CA THR A 140 0.78 1.94 0.30
C THR A 140 0.17 2.67 1.48
N ASN A 141 0.56 3.93 1.62
CA ASN A 141 -0.02 4.91 2.52
C ASN A 141 -0.42 6.16 1.71
N PRO A 142 -1.65 6.20 1.17
CA PRO A 142 -2.11 7.32 0.35
C PRO A 142 -2.14 8.64 1.15
N PRO A 143 -2.04 9.80 0.49
CA PRO A 143 -2.18 11.08 1.18
C PRO A 143 -3.60 11.24 1.78
N PHE A 144 -3.68 11.77 3.00
CA PHE A 144 -4.95 11.89 3.73
C PHE A 144 -5.56 13.27 3.64
N GLY A 145 -6.90 13.31 3.55
CA GLY A 145 -7.71 14.49 3.80
C GLY A 145 -7.77 15.51 2.67
N ALA A 146 -6.92 15.37 1.65
CA ALA A 146 -6.98 16.16 0.42
C ALA A 146 -8.28 15.88 -0.35
N ASN A 147 -8.81 16.92 -1.02
CA ASN A 147 -10.00 16.80 -1.85
C ASN A 147 -9.60 16.92 -3.32
N VAL A 148 -9.96 15.93 -4.12
CA VAL A 148 -9.90 16.00 -5.59
C VAL A 148 -11.18 16.66 -6.08
N LYS A 149 -11.08 17.80 -6.76
CA LYS A 149 -12.24 18.51 -7.33
C LYS A 149 -12.42 18.17 -8.80
N ALA A 150 -13.66 17.91 -9.22
CA ALA A 150 -14.00 17.62 -10.61
C ALA A 150 -13.61 18.74 -11.60
N SER A 151 -13.57 19.99 -11.13
CA SER A 151 -13.19 21.16 -11.93
C SER A 151 -11.69 21.22 -12.25
N GLU A 152 -10.86 20.65 -11.37
CA GLU A 152 -9.40 20.63 -11.49
C GLU A 152 -8.93 19.31 -12.10
N HIS A 153 -9.63 18.22 -11.76
CA HIS A 153 -9.29 16.85 -12.14
C HIS A 153 -10.47 16.16 -12.84
N PRO A 154 -10.56 16.29 -14.18
CA PRO A 154 -11.66 15.69 -14.95
C PRO A 154 -11.72 14.16 -14.88
N TYR A 155 -10.63 13.50 -14.45
CA TYR A 155 -10.59 12.06 -14.24
C TYR A 155 -11.54 11.60 -13.14
N LEU A 156 -11.96 12.46 -12.21
CA LEU A 156 -12.84 12.08 -11.09
C LEU A 156 -14.12 11.38 -11.57
N LYS A 157 -14.68 11.80 -12.72
CA LYS A 157 -15.89 11.20 -13.30
C LYS A 157 -15.70 9.76 -13.80
N LYS A 158 -14.45 9.31 -13.97
CA LYS A 158 -14.13 7.95 -14.42
C LYS A 158 -14.25 6.94 -13.27
N PHE A 159 -14.01 7.39 -12.04
CA PHE A 159 -14.08 6.55 -10.83
C PHE A 159 -15.53 6.23 -10.46
N GLU A 160 -15.80 4.98 -10.06
CA GLU A 160 -17.07 4.55 -9.44
C GLU A 160 -17.28 5.29 -8.10
N LEU A 161 -16.25 5.37 -7.27
CA LEU A 161 -16.26 6.13 -6.01
C LEU A 161 -16.24 7.66 -6.22
N GLY A 162 -16.07 8.12 -7.46
CA GLY A 162 -16.27 9.52 -7.86
C GLY A 162 -17.73 9.86 -8.21
N LYS A 163 -18.63 8.88 -8.13
CA LYS A 163 -20.06 9.00 -8.46
C LYS A 163 -20.91 8.72 -7.24
N LYS A 164 -22.15 9.22 -7.26
CA LYS A 164 -23.18 8.89 -6.29
C LYS A 164 -24.49 8.58 -6.98
N LYS A 165 -25.28 7.69 -6.40
CA LYS A 165 -26.65 7.41 -6.86
C LYS A 165 -27.55 8.63 -6.58
N ASN A 166 -28.33 9.06 -7.57
CA ASN A 166 -29.38 10.06 -7.37
C ASN A 166 -30.67 9.38 -6.83
N LYS A 167 -31.73 10.16 -6.61
CA LYS A 167 -33.03 9.65 -6.13
C LYS A 167 -33.66 8.60 -7.08
N ASP A 168 -33.28 8.63 -8.35
CA ASP A 168 -33.78 7.72 -9.40
C ASP A 168 -32.85 6.51 -9.61
N GLY A 169 -31.84 6.32 -8.75
CA GLY A 169 -30.87 5.22 -8.85
C GLY A 169 -29.82 5.36 -9.96
N LYS A 170 -29.78 6.51 -10.65
CA LYS A 170 -28.79 6.82 -11.69
C LYS A 170 -27.52 7.41 -11.10
N ASP A 171 -26.39 7.10 -11.72
CA ASP A 171 -25.10 7.65 -11.30
C ASP A 171 -24.99 9.15 -11.64
N LYS A 172 -24.56 9.93 -10.65
CA LYS A 172 -24.29 11.36 -10.75
C LYS A 172 -22.89 11.63 -10.27
N ASN A 173 -22.09 12.29 -11.11
CA ASN A 173 -20.73 12.69 -10.76
C ASN A 173 -20.72 13.60 -9.51
N MET A 174 -19.79 13.32 -8.59
CA MET A 174 -19.56 14.16 -7.41
C MET A 174 -18.76 15.41 -7.80
N LYS A 175 -18.92 16.49 -7.02
CA LYS A 175 -18.14 17.73 -7.21
C LYS A 175 -16.71 17.58 -6.69
N ASN A 176 -16.55 16.79 -5.63
CA ASN A 176 -15.28 16.45 -5.03
C ASN A 176 -15.34 15.07 -4.38
N GLN A 177 -14.18 14.47 -4.15
CA GLN A 177 -14.00 13.24 -3.39
C GLN A 177 -12.66 13.30 -2.64
N LYS A 178 -12.56 12.58 -1.52
CA LYS A 178 -11.31 12.43 -0.78
C LYS A 178 -10.31 11.59 -1.56
N THR A 179 -9.04 12.02 -1.54
CA THR A 179 -7.97 11.35 -2.28
C THR A 179 -7.82 9.90 -1.82
N GLU A 180 -7.81 9.65 -0.51
CA GLU A 180 -7.70 8.31 0.07
C GLU A 180 -8.83 7.35 -0.37
N ILE A 181 -10.03 7.86 -0.68
CA ILE A 181 -11.15 7.06 -1.19
C ILE A 181 -10.90 6.64 -2.64
N LEU A 182 -10.38 7.55 -3.47
CA LEU A 182 -10.05 7.25 -4.88
C LEU A 182 -8.87 6.27 -4.99
N PHE A 183 -7.92 6.36 -4.06
CA PHE A 183 -6.81 5.41 -4.00
C PHE A 183 -7.26 3.98 -3.72
N ILE A 184 -8.35 3.75 -2.97
CA ILE A 184 -8.91 2.40 -2.79
C ILE A 184 -9.27 1.79 -4.16
N GLU A 185 -10.05 2.52 -4.97
CA GLU A 185 -10.43 2.07 -6.31
C GLU A 185 -9.22 1.95 -7.24
N ARG A 186 -8.29 2.92 -7.21
CA ARG A 186 -7.09 2.87 -8.05
C ARG A 186 -6.20 1.67 -7.72
N CYS A 187 -6.01 1.34 -6.44
CA CYS A 187 -5.23 0.16 -6.06
C CYS A 187 -5.91 -1.11 -6.58
N ILE A 188 -7.24 -1.22 -6.41
CA ILE A 188 -8.01 -2.35 -6.94
C ILE A 188 -7.89 -2.44 -8.47
N ASP A 189 -7.89 -1.32 -9.21
CA ASP A 189 -7.69 -1.32 -10.67
C ASP A 189 -6.34 -1.93 -11.09
N PHE A 190 -5.29 -1.73 -10.30
CA PHE A 190 -3.95 -2.24 -10.58
C PHE A 190 -3.75 -3.73 -10.20
N LEU A 191 -4.45 -4.23 -9.19
CA LEU A 191 -4.29 -5.60 -8.70
C LEU A 191 -4.74 -6.64 -9.72
N LYS A 192 -4.00 -7.75 -9.84
CA LYS A 192 -4.44 -8.95 -10.59
C LYS A 192 -5.76 -9.48 -10.01
N PRO A 193 -6.79 -9.72 -10.84
CA PRO A 193 -8.04 -10.34 -10.39
C PRO A 193 -7.81 -11.71 -9.77
N GLY A 194 -8.50 -11.99 -8.66
CA GLY A 194 -8.52 -13.30 -8.00
C GLY A 194 -7.30 -13.63 -7.14
N VAL A 195 -6.14 -13.03 -7.38
CA VAL A 195 -4.91 -13.34 -6.60
C VAL A 195 -4.26 -12.11 -5.99
N GLY A 196 -4.37 -10.95 -6.63
CA GLY A 196 -3.69 -9.73 -6.20
C GLY A 196 -4.15 -9.28 -4.83
N LYS A 197 -3.21 -8.90 -3.96
CA LYS A 197 -3.45 -8.47 -2.59
C LYS A 197 -2.96 -7.06 -2.37
N MET A 198 -3.59 -6.31 -1.47
CA MET A 198 -3.05 -5.03 -1.01
C MET A 198 -3.07 -4.87 0.50
N ALA A 199 -2.07 -4.17 1.03
CA ALA A 199 -2.09 -3.53 2.34
C ALA A 199 -2.15 -2.01 2.13
N ILE A 200 -3.22 -1.39 2.62
CA ILE A 200 -3.45 0.05 2.48
C ILE A 200 -3.71 0.67 3.85
N VAL A 201 -3.01 1.75 4.17
CA VAL A 201 -3.31 2.55 5.36
C VAL A 201 -4.53 3.43 5.05
N LEU A 202 -5.57 3.33 5.88
CA LEU A 202 -6.80 4.10 5.72
C LEU A 202 -7.21 4.78 7.05
N PRO A 203 -7.77 6.00 7.01
CA PRO A 203 -8.40 6.59 8.18
C PRO A 203 -9.57 5.75 8.70
N ASP A 204 -9.68 5.60 10.03
CA ASP A 204 -10.75 4.82 10.68
C ASP A 204 -12.15 5.33 10.30
N GLY A 205 -12.27 6.61 9.96
CA GLY A 205 -13.52 7.22 9.48
C GLY A 205 -14.12 6.50 8.26
N ILE A 206 -13.29 5.97 7.35
CA ILE A 206 -13.77 5.19 6.19
C ILE A 206 -14.43 3.88 6.65
N LEU A 207 -13.87 3.27 7.69
CA LEU A 207 -14.33 1.99 8.23
C LEU A 207 -15.54 2.12 9.15
N THR A 208 -15.77 3.29 9.72
CA THR A 208 -16.74 3.48 10.82
C THR A 208 -17.90 4.44 10.48
N ASN A 209 -17.68 5.48 9.67
CA ASN A 209 -18.71 6.49 9.43
C ASN A 209 -19.83 5.95 8.55
N SER A 210 -21.08 6.16 8.96
CA SER A 210 -22.26 5.73 8.21
C SER A 210 -22.38 6.40 6.84
N SER A 211 -21.95 7.66 6.73
CA SER A 211 -21.94 8.40 5.46
C SER A 211 -21.01 7.81 4.40
N LEU A 212 -20.05 6.97 4.80
CA LEU A 212 -19.08 6.29 3.94
C LEU A 212 -19.41 4.80 3.72
N GLN A 213 -20.64 4.37 4.05
CA GLN A 213 -21.08 2.99 3.81
C GLN A 213 -20.86 2.54 2.36
N TYR A 214 -21.11 3.42 1.38
CA TYR A 214 -20.90 3.12 -0.04
C TYR A 214 -19.45 2.74 -0.38
N VAL A 215 -18.46 3.27 0.34
CA VAL A 215 -17.04 2.91 0.15
C VAL A 215 -16.78 1.50 0.67
N ARG A 216 -17.37 1.15 1.83
CA ARG A 216 -17.27 -0.20 2.39
C ARG A 216 -18.00 -1.23 1.54
N ASP A 217 -19.17 -0.86 1.00
CA ASP A 217 -19.93 -1.71 0.08
C ASP A 217 -19.11 -1.98 -1.19
N PHE A 218 -18.52 -0.94 -1.78
CA PHE A 218 -17.60 -1.08 -2.91
C PHE A 218 -16.40 -1.97 -2.59
N LEU A 219 -15.75 -1.77 -1.44
CA LEU A 219 -14.61 -2.59 -1.02
C LEU A 219 -15.04 -4.07 -0.87
N MET A 220 -16.16 -4.34 -0.21
CA MET A 220 -16.70 -5.70 -0.03
C MET A 220 -17.21 -6.32 -1.33
N GLU A 221 -17.66 -5.50 -2.29
CA GLU A 221 -18.07 -5.96 -3.62
C GLU A 221 -16.85 -6.44 -4.42
N LYS A 222 -15.81 -5.61 -4.51
CA LYS A 222 -14.64 -5.86 -5.37
C LYS A 222 -13.56 -6.74 -4.73
N THR A 223 -13.56 -6.88 -3.40
CA THR A 223 -12.46 -7.53 -2.66
C THR A 223 -12.93 -8.51 -1.59
N GLN A 224 -12.06 -9.45 -1.24
CA GLN A 224 -12.11 -10.22 0.00
C GLN A 224 -11.29 -9.50 1.06
N ILE A 225 -11.90 -9.14 2.19
CA ILE A 225 -11.15 -8.54 3.31
C ILE A 225 -10.42 -9.65 4.06
N LEU A 226 -9.09 -9.60 4.12
CA LEU A 226 -8.27 -10.61 4.79
C LEU A 226 -8.05 -10.24 6.26
N ALA A 227 -7.70 -8.97 6.49
CA ALA A 227 -7.45 -8.45 7.84
C ALA A 227 -7.71 -6.95 7.94
N VAL A 228 -8.08 -6.51 9.15
CA VAL A 228 -8.07 -5.09 9.55
C VAL A 228 -7.33 -4.98 10.87
N VAL A 229 -6.29 -4.16 10.90
CA VAL A 229 -5.47 -3.92 12.08
C VAL A 229 -5.57 -2.44 12.45
N SER A 230 -6.28 -2.15 13.55
CA SER A 230 -6.39 -0.80 14.09
C SER A 230 -5.05 -0.41 14.71
N LEU A 231 -4.52 0.74 14.30
CA LEU A 231 -3.31 1.32 14.87
C LEU A 231 -3.69 2.30 16.00
N PRO A 232 -2.76 2.60 16.93
CA PRO A 232 -3.02 3.61 17.95
C PRO A 232 -3.09 5.00 17.30
N GLN A 233 -3.88 5.90 17.88
CA GLN A 233 -4.10 7.24 17.30
C GLN A 233 -2.79 8.02 17.07
N PHE A 234 -1.78 7.77 17.90
CA PHE A 234 -0.51 8.46 17.82
C PHE A 234 0.44 7.95 16.72
N ALA A 235 0.06 6.87 16.02
CA ALA A 235 0.91 6.18 15.06
C ALA A 235 1.60 7.11 14.05
N PHE A 236 0.88 8.13 13.57
CA PHE A 236 1.39 9.08 12.58
C PHE A 236 1.59 10.50 13.15
N THR A 237 1.39 10.71 14.46
CA THR A 237 1.37 12.06 15.08
C THR A 237 2.71 12.77 14.97
N HIS A 238 3.82 12.09 15.27
CA HIS A 238 5.17 12.65 15.16
C HIS A 238 5.58 12.99 13.71
N PHE A 239 4.86 12.48 12.71
CA PHE A 239 5.01 12.86 11.30
C PHE A 239 3.99 13.92 10.86
N GLY A 240 3.12 14.39 11.76
CA GLY A 240 2.18 15.48 11.52
C GLY A 240 0.73 15.07 11.22
N ALA A 241 0.38 13.79 11.36
CA ALA A 241 -0.98 13.28 11.16
C ALA A 241 -1.57 12.72 12.47
N GLY A 242 -2.57 13.41 13.03
CA GLY A 242 -3.28 12.97 14.24
C GLY A 242 -4.53 12.12 13.99
N VAL A 243 -4.74 11.67 12.74
CA VAL A 243 -5.92 10.90 12.34
C VAL A 243 -5.70 9.43 12.69
N LYS A 244 -6.59 8.88 13.53
CA LYS A 244 -6.58 7.44 13.82
C LYS A 244 -6.81 6.65 12.54
N SER A 245 -5.93 5.68 12.29
CA SER A 245 -5.86 4.96 11.04
C SER A 245 -5.71 3.46 11.29
N SER A 246 -6.05 2.67 10.29
CA SER A 246 -5.96 1.22 10.30
C SER A 246 -5.22 0.74 9.05
N LEU A 247 -4.52 -0.39 9.16
CA LEU A 247 -4.06 -1.14 8.00
C LEU A 247 -5.16 -2.10 7.56
N VAL A 248 -5.54 -2.01 6.29
CA VAL A 248 -6.56 -2.86 5.69
C VAL A 248 -5.89 -3.75 4.65
N PHE A 249 -6.04 -5.06 4.82
CA PHE A 249 -5.49 -6.09 3.96
C PHE A 249 -6.61 -6.75 3.18
N VAL A 250 -6.55 -6.73 1.85
CA VAL A 250 -7.57 -7.33 0.99
C VAL A 250 -6.95 -8.12 -0.16
N ARG A 251 -7.73 -9.05 -0.73
CA ARG A 251 -7.47 -9.71 -2.01
C ARG A 251 -8.52 -9.24 -3.02
N LYS A 252 -8.10 -8.83 -4.22
CA LYS A 252 -9.05 -8.52 -5.29
C LYS A 252 -9.78 -9.79 -5.73
N LYS A 253 -11.10 -9.68 -5.88
CA LYS A 253 -11.91 -10.80 -6.39
C LYS A 253 -11.64 -11.05 -7.86
N ALA A 254 -11.81 -12.29 -8.29
CA ALA A 254 -11.90 -12.58 -9.73
C ALA A 254 -13.24 -12.08 -10.28
N ASP A 255 -13.32 -11.94 -11.60
CA ASP A 255 -14.56 -11.54 -12.26
C ASP A 255 -15.69 -12.52 -11.91
N ASN A 256 -16.81 -11.96 -11.44
CA ASN A 256 -17.99 -12.72 -10.98
C ASN A 256 -17.76 -13.66 -9.79
N GLU A 257 -16.65 -13.54 -9.07
CA GLU A 257 -16.41 -14.32 -7.86
C GLU A 257 -17.40 -13.94 -6.75
N LYS A 258 -18.21 -14.91 -6.33
CA LYS A 258 -19.13 -14.76 -5.19
C LYS A 258 -18.52 -15.43 -3.97
N LEU A 259 -18.12 -14.61 -3.01
CA LEU A 259 -17.68 -15.10 -1.72
C LEU A 259 -18.89 -15.46 -0.85
N GLY A 260 -18.84 -16.61 -0.21
CA GLY A 260 -19.74 -16.95 0.89
C GLY A 260 -19.38 -16.19 2.17
N LYS A 261 -19.80 -16.71 3.32
CA LYS A 261 -19.29 -16.22 4.60
C LYS A 261 -17.83 -16.64 4.76
N TYR A 262 -16.96 -15.67 4.99
CA TYR A 262 -15.55 -15.90 5.29
C TYR A 262 -15.19 -15.14 6.58
N PRO A 263 -14.24 -15.66 7.38
CA PRO A 263 -13.77 -14.95 8.55
C PRO A 263 -12.82 -13.82 8.15
N ILE A 264 -12.83 -12.74 8.93
CA ILE A 264 -11.91 -11.60 8.77
C ILE A 264 -11.04 -11.54 10.02
N PHE A 265 -9.73 -11.43 9.85
CA PHE A 265 -8.82 -11.24 10.99
C PHE A 265 -8.89 -9.79 11.47
N MET A 266 -9.21 -9.58 12.75
CA MET A 266 -9.33 -8.24 13.34
C MET A 266 -8.35 -8.13 14.50
N ALA A 267 -7.54 -7.08 14.53
CA ALA A 267 -6.63 -6.82 15.64
C ALA A 267 -6.57 -5.33 15.98
N ILE A 268 -6.19 -5.03 17.22
CA ILE A 268 -5.90 -3.68 17.71
C ILE A 268 -4.47 -3.71 18.23
N ALA A 269 -3.62 -2.85 17.70
CA ALA A 269 -2.30 -2.58 18.26
C ALA A 269 -2.39 -1.39 19.20
N GLU A 270 -2.02 -1.57 20.47
CA GLU A 270 -1.94 -0.49 21.44
C GLU A 270 -0.53 0.09 21.47
N HIS A 271 0.47 -0.80 21.32
CA HIS A 271 1.88 -0.49 21.30
C HIS A 271 2.50 -0.88 19.96
N ILE A 272 3.27 0.04 19.38
CA ILE A 272 3.87 -0.14 18.04
C ILE A 272 5.39 0.10 18.02
N GLY A 273 6.04 0.08 19.19
CA GLY A 273 7.48 0.27 19.33
C GLY A 273 7.93 1.72 19.52
N TYR A 274 7.01 2.68 19.53
CA TYR A 274 7.27 4.08 19.85
C TYR A 274 6.03 4.77 20.44
N ASP A 275 6.22 5.93 21.06
CA ASP A 275 5.17 6.78 21.64
C ASP A 275 4.77 7.95 20.73
N ALA A 276 3.83 8.80 21.18
CA ALA A 276 3.36 9.95 20.40
C ALA A 276 4.44 10.99 20.05
N ALA A 277 5.55 11.01 20.79
CA ALA A 277 6.70 11.89 20.53
C ALA A 277 7.76 11.21 19.64
N GLY A 278 7.53 9.97 19.20
CA GLY A 278 8.49 9.18 18.42
C GLY A 278 9.60 8.55 19.28
N ARG A 279 9.48 8.56 20.61
CA ARG A 279 10.46 7.91 21.50
C ARG A 279 10.21 6.40 21.51
N LYS A 280 11.28 5.62 21.52
CA LYS A 280 11.22 4.15 21.52
C LYS A 280 10.41 3.63 22.71
N ASP A 281 9.43 2.77 22.42
CA ASP A 281 8.66 2.01 23.40
C ASP A 281 9.18 0.55 23.38
N PRO A 282 9.57 -0.05 24.52
CA PRO A 282 9.93 -1.47 24.55
C PRO A 282 8.78 -2.41 24.17
N LYS A 283 7.52 -1.96 24.25
CA LYS A 283 6.35 -2.76 23.86
C LYS A 283 6.06 -2.59 22.37
N ASN A 284 5.76 -3.71 21.71
CA ASN A 284 5.34 -3.73 20.32
C ASN A 284 4.44 -4.93 20.04
N ASP A 285 3.15 -4.67 19.78
CA ASP A 285 2.15 -5.69 19.54
C ASP A 285 2.21 -6.23 18.09
N LEU A 286 2.84 -5.50 17.17
CA LEU A 286 2.81 -5.79 15.73
C LEU A 286 3.39 -7.17 15.41
N SER A 287 4.49 -7.57 16.05
CA SER A 287 5.10 -8.90 15.85
C SER A 287 4.13 -10.02 16.25
N LYS A 288 3.49 -9.90 17.42
CA LYS A 288 2.52 -10.88 17.91
C LYS A 288 1.28 -10.94 17.01
N ILE A 289 0.80 -9.79 16.56
CA ILE A 289 -0.33 -9.72 15.61
C ILE A 289 0.02 -10.45 14.31
N CYS A 290 1.24 -10.26 13.79
CA CYS A 290 1.70 -10.94 12.58
C CYS A 290 1.73 -12.47 12.75
N GLU A 291 2.21 -12.97 13.88
CA GLU A 291 2.22 -14.40 14.19
C GLU A 291 0.80 -14.99 14.27
N GLU A 292 -0.12 -14.30 14.93
CA GLU A 292 -1.52 -14.74 15.02
C GLU A 292 -2.22 -14.69 13.65
N PHE A 293 -1.89 -13.71 12.81
CA PHE A 293 -2.39 -13.66 11.43
C PHE A 293 -1.89 -14.85 10.60
N LYS A 294 -0.62 -15.26 10.73
CA LYS A 294 -0.09 -16.45 10.04
C LYS A 294 -0.81 -17.73 10.49
N LYS A 295 -1.11 -17.87 11.79
CA LYS A 295 -1.91 -18.99 12.32
C LYS A 295 -3.34 -18.96 11.77
N PHE A 296 -3.94 -17.77 11.69
CA PHE A 296 -5.27 -17.57 11.12
C PHE A 296 -5.32 -17.94 9.63
N LYS A 297 -4.34 -17.48 8.83
CA LYS A 297 -4.20 -17.81 7.40
C LYS A 297 -4.16 -19.32 7.18
N SER A 298 -3.30 -20.00 7.95
CA SER A 298 -3.10 -21.45 7.87
C SER A 298 -4.35 -22.27 8.23
N LYS A 299 -5.16 -21.80 9.19
CA LYS A 299 -6.40 -22.49 9.61
C LYS A 299 -7.55 -22.36 8.62
N ASN A 300 -7.54 -21.30 7.80
CA ASN A 300 -8.67 -20.93 6.95
C ASN A 300 -8.34 -21.05 5.45
N ASN A 301 -7.18 -21.61 5.08
CA ASN A 301 -6.72 -21.81 3.70
C ASN A 301 -6.76 -20.54 2.84
N PHE A 302 -6.22 -19.44 3.37
CA PHE A 302 -6.03 -18.15 2.66
C PHE A 302 -4.66 -18.03 1.97
#